data_AF-A0A660L7N1-F1
#
_entry.id   AF-A0A660L7N1-F1
#
_cell.length_a   1.000
_cell.length_b   1.000
_cell.length_c   1.000
_cell.angle_alpha   90.00
_cell.angle_beta   90.00
_cell.angle_gamma   90.00
#
_symmetry.space_group_name_H-M   'P 1'
#
loop_
_entity.id
_entity.type
_entity.pdbx_description
1 polymer ?
#
loop_
_entity_poly.entity_id
_entity_poly.type
_entity_poly.pdbx_seq_one_letter_code
_entity_poly.pdbx_strand_id
1 'polypeptide(L)'
;MSRFTPNRPDHLVASIVALAEQSNRLALDAAMEAARADREGHTATVVDQICRLAVGAGVSAGEIVWLVTELESATEDLGQLAEAGVAVAGMESCMIAVTEAVQGVADRGAPVEVSSSAEALRRVSAQLAELLPRLQPA
;
A
#
# COMPACT_ATOMS: atom_id res chain seq x y z
N MET A 1 -26.51 27.72 -9.65
CA MET A 1 -26.51 26.59 -8.70
C MET A 1 -25.19 25.85 -8.86
N SER A 2 -24.15 26.22 -8.11
CA SER A 2 -22.85 25.54 -8.17
C SER A 2 -22.89 24.36 -7.20
N ARG A 3 -23.13 23.16 -7.72
CA ARG A 3 -22.94 21.90 -6.98
C ARG A 3 -21.63 21.28 -7.45
N PHE A 4 -20.53 21.85 -6.97
CA PHE A 4 -19.25 21.17 -6.90
C PHE A 4 -18.76 21.45 -5.49
N THR A 5 -18.90 20.48 -4.59
CA THR A 5 -18.08 20.44 -3.38
C THR A 5 -16.82 19.69 -3.81
N PRO A 6 -15.74 20.39 -4.22
CA PRO A 6 -14.48 19.71 -4.44
C PRO A 6 -14.05 19.13 -3.09
N ASN A 7 -13.52 17.91 -3.09
CA ASN A 7 -12.91 17.29 -1.91
C ASN A 7 -12.04 18.34 -1.22
N ARG A 8 -12.37 18.72 0.02
CA ARG A 8 -11.47 19.58 0.77
C ARG A 8 -10.14 18.83 0.91
N PRO A 9 -9.00 19.46 0.65
CA PRO A 9 -7.70 18.78 0.72
C PRO A 9 -7.50 18.08 2.08
N ASP A 10 -8.06 18.61 3.17
CA ASP A 10 -8.10 17.94 4.48
C ASP A 10 -8.72 16.52 4.44
N HIS A 11 -9.81 16.33 3.68
CA HIS A 11 -10.44 15.02 3.53
C HIS A 11 -9.60 14.05 2.69
N LEU A 12 -8.84 14.57 1.72
CA LEU A 12 -7.92 13.76 0.92
C LEU A 12 -6.76 13.28 1.80
N VAL A 13 -6.13 14.19 2.54
CA VAL A 13 -5.05 13.88 3.49
C VAL A 13 -5.53 12.85 4.52
N ALA A 14 -6.69 13.09 5.15
CA ALA A 14 -7.24 12.14 6.12
C ALA A 14 -7.52 10.75 5.53
N SER A 15 -7.95 10.68 4.26
CA SER A 15 -8.18 9.40 3.58
C SER A 15 -6.87 8.67 3.27
N ILE A 16 -5.84 9.41 2.82
CA ILE A 16 -4.49 8.86 2.58
C ILE A 16 -3.91 8.28 3.87
N VAL A 17 -4.01 9.02 4.98
CA VAL A 17 -3.55 8.57 6.31
C VAL A 17 -4.29 7.31 6.74
N ALA A 18 -5.62 7.29 6.63
CA ALA A 18 -6.43 6.13 7.02
C ALA A 18 -6.09 4.87 6.20
N LEU A 19 -5.84 5.02 4.89
CA LEU A 19 -5.40 3.93 4.02
C LEU A 19 -4.00 3.43 4.40
N ALA A 20 -3.07 4.32 4.70
CA ALA A 20 -1.73 3.96 5.17
C ALA A 20 -1.77 3.17 6.48
N GLU A 21 -2.60 3.59 7.44
CA GLU A 21 -2.83 2.85 8.69
C GLU A 21 -3.47 1.48 8.46
N GLN A 22 -4.41 1.38 7.52
CA GLN A 22 -5.00 0.11 7.13
C GLN A 22 -3.94 -0.84 6.53
N SER A 23 -3.10 -0.34 5.63
CA SER A 23 -2.04 -1.16 5.03
C SER A 23 -0.97 -1.59 6.02
N ASN A 24 -0.69 -0.80 7.05
CA ASN A 24 0.19 -1.25 8.14
C ASN A 24 -0.38 -2.48 8.86
N ARG A 25 -1.70 -2.53 9.08
CA ARG A 25 -2.35 -3.74 9.62
C ARG A 25 -2.25 -4.92 8.67
N LEU A 26 -2.49 -4.70 7.37
CA LEU A 26 -2.35 -5.75 6.35
C LEU A 26 -0.92 -6.29 6.27
N ALA A 27 0.10 -5.41 6.39
CA ALA A 27 1.50 -5.79 6.40
C ALA A 27 1.84 -6.67 7.62
N LEU A 28 1.36 -6.30 8.81
CA LEU A 28 1.52 -7.12 10.01
C LEU A 28 0.85 -8.49 9.84
N ASP A 29 -0.37 -8.53 9.33
CA ASP A 29 -1.09 -9.79 9.08
C ASP A 29 -0.36 -10.66 8.05
N ALA A 30 0.21 -10.05 7.01
CA ALA A 30 0.96 -10.77 5.98
C ALA A 30 2.25 -11.37 6.55
N ALA A 31 2.96 -10.62 7.39
CA ALA A 31 4.14 -11.11 8.08
C ALA A 31 3.82 -12.28 9.03
N MET A 32 2.71 -12.18 9.78
CA MET A 32 2.26 -13.27 10.64
C MET A 32 1.91 -14.53 9.85
N GLU A 33 1.21 -14.38 8.73
CA GLU A 33 0.79 -15.51 7.91
C GLU A 33 1.96 -16.13 7.13
N ALA A 34 2.93 -15.33 6.69
CA ALA A 34 4.18 -15.84 6.15
C ALA A 34 4.97 -16.65 7.19
N ALA A 35 5.06 -16.17 8.43
CA ALA A 35 5.67 -16.91 9.54
C ALA A 35 4.88 -18.19 9.89
N ARG A 36 3.56 -18.17 9.71
CA ARG A 36 2.71 -19.36 9.87
C ARG A 36 2.99 -20.38 8.78
N ALA A 37 3.15 -19.96 7.53
CA ALA A 37 3.59 -20.82 6.42
C ALA A 37 4.91 -21.54 6.75
N ASP A 38 5.79 -20.86 7.49
CA ASP A 38 7.10 -21.41 7.88
C ASP A 38 7.01 -22.47 8.97
N ARG A 39 6.05 -22.35 9.90
CA ARG A 39 5.83 -23.34 10.97
C ARG A 39 4.94 -24.50 10.54
N GLU A 40 3.84 -24.21 9.86
CA GLU A 40 2.76 -25.16 9.56
C GLU A 40 2.85 -25.72 8.12
N GLY A 41 3.75 -25.18 7.30
CA GLY A 41 3.87 -25.47 5.88
C GLY A 41 2.97 -24.59 5.01
N HIS A 42 3.21 -24.60 3.70
CA HIS A 42 2.44 -23.85 2.69
C HIS A 42 1.06 -24.48 2.44
N THR A 43 0.22 -24.53 3.47
CA THR A 43 -1.15 -25.02 3.33
C THR A 43 -1.94 -24.10 2.40
N ALA A 44 -2.88 -24.67 1.65
CA ALA A 44 -3.68 -23.91 0.68
C ALA A 44 -4.37 -22.69 1.32
N THR A 45 -4.82 -22.82 2.58
CA THR A 45 -5.45 -21.73 3.33
C THR A 45 -4.50 -20.58 3.63
N VAL A 46 -3.24 -20.88 4.00
CA VAL A 46 -2.21 -19.87 4.30
C VAL A 46 -1.84 -19.09 3.04
N VAL A 47 -1.65 -19.81 1.94
CA VAL A 47 -1.38 -19.21 0.61
C VAL A 47 -2.52 -18.28 0.19
N ASP A 48 -3.77 -18.74 0.31
CA ASP A 48 -4.96 -17.96 -0.01
C ASP A 48 -5.12 -16.71 0.88
N GLN A 49 -4.75 -16.78 2.16
CA GLN A 49 -4.72 -15.62 3.03
C GLN A 49 -3.66 -14.58 2.60
N ILE A 50 -2.43 -15.02 2.33
CA ILE A 50 -1.37 -14.13 1.84
C ILE A 50 -1.76 -13.45 0.53
N CYS A 51 -2.36 -14.18 -0.41
CA CYS A 51 -2.86 -13.61 -1.66
C CYS A 51 -3.92 -12.53 -1.42
N ARG A 52 -4.86 -12.75 -0.49
CA ARG A 52 -5.86 -11.72 -0.13
C ARG A 52 -5.23 -10.48 0.48
N LEU A 53 -4.27 -10.65 1.37
CA LEU A 53 -3.56 -9.54 2.02
C LEU A 53 -2.77 -8.73 0.99
N ALA A 54 -2.10 -9.42 0.05
CA ALA A 54 -1.44 -8.79 -1.09
C ALA A 54 -2.43 -7.98 -1.94
N VAL A 55 -3.56 -8.55 -2.34
CA VAL A 55 -4.57 -7.82 -3.10
C VAL A 55 -5.07 -6.59 -2.34
N GLY A 56 -5.36 -6.73 -1.05
CA GLY A 56 -5.79 -5.60 -0.21
C GLY A 56 -4.75 -4.48 -0.17
N ALA A 57 -3.49 -4.82 0.07
CA ALA A 57 -2.40 -3.85 0.12
C ALA A 57 -2.22 -3.13 -1.24
N GLY A 58 -2.27 -3.86 -2.35
CA GLY A 58 -2.22 -3.29 -3.69
C GLY A 58 -3.37 -2.34 -4.01
N VAL A 59 -4.59 -2.65 -3.57
CA VAL A 59 -5.75 -1.77 -3.73
C VAL A 59 -5.57 -0.49 -2.92
N SER A 60 -5.25 -0.59 -1.63
CA SER A 60 -5.05 0.59 -0.78
C SER A 60 -3.93 1.49 -1.30
N ALA A 61 -2.83 0.90 -1.79
CA ALA A 61 -1.74 1.66 -2.39
C ALA A 61 -2.15 2.35 -3.71
N GLY A 62 -2.92 1.68 -4.58
CA GLY A 62 -3.47 2.30 -5.78
C GLY A 62 -4.43 3.45 -5.50
N GLU A 63 -5.27 3.31 -4.46
CA GLU A 63 -6.15 4.40 -4.01
C GLU A 63 -5.35 5.59 -3.47
N ILE A 64 -4.26 5.36 -2.73
CA ILE A 64 -3.36 6.43 -2.30
C ILE A 64 -2.74 7.16 -3.49
N VAL A 65 -2.26 6.45 -4.52
CA VAL A 65 -1.71 7.09 -5.73
C VAL A 65 -2.73 8.04 -6.36
N TRP A 66 -3.99 7.61 -6.46
CA TRP A 66 -5.05 8.45 -7.00
C TRP A 66 -5.35 9.65 -6.09
N LEU A 67 -5.51 9.44 -4.78
CA LEU A 67 -5.78 10.51 -3.81
C LEU A 67 -4.67 11.56 -3.74
N VAL A 68 -3.41 11.14 -3.85
CA VAL A 68 -2.25 12.03 -3.91
C VAL A 68 -2.30 12.90 -5.16
N THR A 69 -2.63 12.32 -6.31
CA THR A 69 -2.75 13.08 -7.58
C THR A 69 -3.85 14.14 -7.48
N GLU A 70 -4.98 13.79 -6.85
CA GLU A 70 -6.06 14.74 -6.58
C GLU A 70 -5.64 15.81 -5.58
N LEU A 71 -4.88 15.44 -4.54
CA LEU A 71 -4.38 16.38 -3.53
C LEU A 71 -3.44 17.41 -4.16
N GLU A 72 -2.45 16.97 -4.94
CA GLU A 72 -1.53 17.85 -5.67
C GLU A 72 -2.27 18.84 -6.58
N SER A 73 -3.41 18.44 -7.14
CA SER A 73 -4.23 19.31 -7.99
C SER A 73 -5.16 20.24 -7.20
N ALA A 74 -5.45 19.90 -5.95
CA ALA A 74 -6.45 20.58 -5.11
C ALA A 74 -5.84 21.54 -4.07
N THR A 75 -4.55 21.43 -3.76
CA THR A 75 -3.88 22.28 -2.76
C THR A 75 -2.45 22.64 -3.15
N GLU A 76 -2.04 23.85 -2.78
CA GLU A 76 -0.64 24.30 -2.78
C GLU A 76 -0.07 24.35 -1.35
N ASP A 77 -0.84 23.89 -0.35
CA ASP A 77 -0.43 23.88 1.05
C ASP A 77 0.65 22.80 1.28
N LEU A 78 1.88 23.27 1.46
CA LEU A 78 3.04 22.42 1.73
C LEU A 78 2.89 21.56 3.00
N GLY A 79 2.13 22.01 3.99
CA GLY A 79 1.86 21.23 5.20
C GLY A 79 0.98 20.01 4.91
N GLN A 80 -0.08 20.20 4.12
CA GLN A 80 -0.95 19.10 3.69
C GLN A 80 -0.21 18.11 2.78
N LEU A 81 0.62 18.60 1.87
CA LEU A 81 1.46 17.77 1.01
C LEU A 81 2.49 16.98 1.83
N ALA A 82 3.13 17.61 2.80
CA ALA A 82 4.09 16.94 3.68
C ALA A 82 3.43 15.86 4.54
N GLU A 83 2.24 16.12 5.10
CA GLU A 83 1.47 15.13 5.86
C GLU A 83 1.10 13.91 5.00
N ALA A 84 0.59 14.15 3.78
CA ALA A 84 0.36 13.09 2.82
C ALA A 84 1.66 12.34 2.47
N GLY A 85 2.78 13.04 2.33
CA GLY A 85 4.10 12.45 2.06
C GLY A 85 4.54 11.47 3.15
N VAL A 86 4.34 11.81 4.42
CA VAL A 86 4.64 10.90 5.55
C VAL A 86 3.78 9.64 5.48
N ALA A 87 2.48 9.78 5.19
CA ALA A 87 1.58 8.64 5.05
C ALA A 87 1.94 7.76 3.84
N VAL A 88 2.29 8.37 2.70
CA VAL A 88 2.76 7.66 1.49
C VAL A 88 4.06 6.90 1.76
N ALA A 89 5.00 7.49 2.52
CA ALA A 89 6.25 6.82 2.88
C ALA A 89 5.99 5.59 3.76
N GLY A 90 5.09 5.73 4.74
CA GLY A 90 4.66 4.61 5.56
C GLY A 90 4.00 3.50 4.74
N MET A 91 3.13 3.86 3.79
CA MET A 91 2.52 2.91 2.86
C MET A 91 3.57 2.21 2.00
N GLU A 92 4.54 2.92 1.44
CA GLU A 92 5.62 2.35 0.63
C GLU A 92 6.42 1.30 1.42
N SER A 93 6.79 1.61 2.67
CA SER A 93 7.45 0.65 3.55
C SER A 93 6.56 -0.56 3.87
N CYS A 94 5.25 -0.36 4.06
CA CYS A 94 4.31 -1.47 4.24
C CYS A 94 4.23 -2.36 2.98
N MET A 95 4.21 -1.76 1.79
CA MET A 95 4.16 -2.48 0.52
C MET A 95 5.42 -3.32 0.29
N ILE A 96 6.59 -2.81 0.68
CA ILE A 96 7.83 -3.57 0.68
C ILE A 96 7.70 -4.78 1.62
N ALA A 97 7.24 -4.58 2.86
CA ALA A 97 7.08 -5.67 3.83
C ALA A 97 6.10 -6.76 3.34
N VAL A 98 4.95 -6.37 2.77
CA VAL A 98 3.98 -7.32 2.19
C VAL A 98 4.62 -8.06 1.01
N THR A 99 5.35 -7.35 0.15
CA THR A 99 6.06 -7.95 -0.99
C THR A 99 7.04 -9.00 -0.51
N GLU A 100 7.87 -8.69 0.48
CA GLU A 100 8.85 -9.63 1.06
C GLU A 100 8.17 -10.85 1.66
N ALA A 101 7.06 -10.67 2.39
CA ALA A 101 6.28 -11.77 2.95
C ALA A 101 5.74 -12.70 1.85
N VAL A 102 5.18 -12.12 0.78
CA VAL A 102 4.66 -12.86 -0.38
C VAL A 102 5.80 -13.58 -1.12
N GLN A 103 6.93 -12.91 -1.35
CA GLN A 103 8.10 -13.49 -2.01
C GLN A 103 8.72 -14.64 -1.21
N GLY A 104 8.83 -14.49 0.11
CA GLY A 104 9.32 -15.56 0.97
C GLY A 104 8.49 -16.82 0.82
N VAL A 105 7.16 -16.68 0.73
CA VAL A 105 6.25 -17.81 0.48
C VAL A 105 6.43 -18.38 -0.93
N ALA A 106 6.60 -17.52 -1.95
CA ALA A 106 6.82 -17.94 -3.34
C ALA A 106 8.12 -18.75 -3.53
N ASP A 107 9.24 -18.28 -2.98
CA ASP A 107 10.58 -18.90 -3.14
C ASP A 107 10.64 -20.32 -2.55
N ARG A 108 9.71 -20.65 -1.66
CA ARG A 108 9.58 -21.98 -1.04
C ARG A 108 8.66 -22.93 -1.81
N GLY A 109 8.28 -22.58 -3.04
CA GLY A 109 7.51 -23.41 -3.95
C GLY A 109 6.01 -23.22 -3.87
N ALA A 110 5.54 -22.07 -3.40
CA ALA A 110 4.12 -21.72 -3.46
C ALA A 110 3.64 -21.50 -4.91
N PRO A 111 2.32 -21.48 -5.17
CA PRO A 111 1.75 -21.37 -6.51
C PRO A 111 2.20 -20.10 -7.27
N VAL A 112 2.12 -20.17 -8.61
CA VAL A 112 2.51 -19.08 -9.53
C VAL A 112 1.76 -17.77 -9.24
N GLU A 113 0.54 -17.86 -8.71
CA GLU A 113 -0.32 -16.75 -8.31
C GLU A 113 0.30 -15.89 -7.19
N VAL A 114 1.12 -16.50 -6.32
CA VAL A 114 1.84 -15.78 -5.26
C VAL A 114 2.93 -14.91 -5.89
N SER A 115 3.67 -15.47 -6.86
CA SER A 115 4.73 -14.76 -7.58
C SER A 115 4.19 -13.60 -8.41
N SER A 116 3.04 -13.77 -9.08
CA SER A 116 2.41 -12.68 -9.83
C SER A 116 1.92 -11.57 -8.91
N SER A 117 1.39 -11.92 -7.73
CA SER A 117 1.00 -10.94 -6.70
C SER A 117 2.20 -10.14 -6.21
N ALA A 118 3.33 -10.79 -5.90
CA ALA A 118 4.56 -10.10 -5.50
C ALA A 118 5.09 -9.12 -6.56
N GLU A 119 4.96 -9.46 -7.85
CA GLU A 119 5.34 -8.56 -8.94
C GLU A 119 4.39 -7.35 -9.04
N ALA A 120 3.08 -7.57 -8.88
CA ALA A 120 2.10 -6.48 -8.86
C ALA A 120 2.37 -5.50 -7.70
N LEU A 121 2.67 -6.02 -6.50
CA LEU A 121 3.01 -5.19 -5.34
C LEU A 121 4.27 -4.37 -5.56
N ARG A 122 5.32 -4.96 -6.15
CA ARG A 122 6.56 -4.23 -6.49
C ARG A 122 6.31 -3.06 -7.43
N ARG A 123 5.47 -3.25 -8.44
CA ARG A 123 5.12 -2.17 -9.37
C ARG A 123 4.42 -1.02 -8.67
N VAL A 124 3.44 -1.33 -7.83
CA VAL A 124 2.71 -0.29 -7.09
C VAL A 124 3.61 0.38 -6.04
N SER A 125 4.48 -0.37 -5.37
CA SER A 125 5.49 0.18 -4.46
C SER A 125 6.41 1.18 -5.16
N ALA A 126 6.86 0.85 -6.38
CA ALA A 126 7.66 1.78 -7.18
C ALA A 126 6.89 3.05 -7.53
N GLN A 127 5.59 2.94 -7.86
CA GLN A 127 4.74 4.11 -8.12
C GLN A 127 4.61 5.00 -6.88
N LEU A 128 4.46 4.44 -5.68
CA LEU A 128 4.45 5.23 -4.43
C LEU A 128 5.78 5.93 -4.20
N ALA A 129 6.90 5.24 -4.41
CA ALA A 129 8.23 5.82 -4.27
C ALA A 129 8.46 7.01 -5.23
N GLU A 130 7.89 6.97 -6.43
CA GLU A 130 7.95 8.09 -7.39
C GLU A 130 7.14 9.33 -6.96
N LEU A 131 6.16 9.18 -6.07
CA LEU A 131 5.37 10.29 -5.53
C LEU A 131 6.08 11.02 -4.39
N LEU A 132 6.93 10.31 -3.62
CA LEU A 132 7.57 10.87 -2.42
C LEU A 132 8.35 12.18 -2.66
N PRO A 133 9.19 12.30 -3.71
CA PRO A 133 9.92 13.54 -3.97
C PRO A 133 9.01 14.73 -4.27
N ARG A 134 7.76 14.49 -4.69
CA ARG A 134 6.79 15.54 -5.04
C ARG A 134 6.07 16.08 -3.81
N LEU A 135 5.83 15.21 -2.82
CA LEU A 135 5.16 15.55 -1.57
C LEU A 135 6.10 16.12 -0.50
N GLN A 136 7.41 15.91 -0.65
CA GLN A 136 8.44 16.43 0.24
C GLN A 136 9.50 17.23 -0.54
N PRO A 137 9.13 18.37 -1.15
CA PRO A 137 10.12 19.23 -1.81
C PRO A 137 11.09 19.79 -0.76
N ALA A 138 12.39 19.67 -1.04
CA ALA A 138 13.50 20.08 -0.18
C ALA A 138 13.54 21.60 0.10
#